data_AF-A0A840D2D1-F1
#
_entry.id   AF-A0A840D2D1-F1
#
_cell.length_a   1.000
_cell.length_b   1.000
_cell.length_c   1.000
_cell.angle_alpha   90.00
_cell.angle_beta   90.00
_cell.angle_gamma   90.00
#
_symmetry.space_group_name_H-M   'P 1'
#
loop_
_entity.id
_entity.type
_entity.pdbx_description
1 polymer ?
#
loop_
_entity_poly.entity_id
_entity_poly.type
_entity_poly.pdbx_seq_one_letter_code
_entity_poly.pdbx_strand_id
1 'polypeptide(L)'
;MFITAGQSNTDGRVSNKLLPEYIKKLAIDTVYFKDGAYKYCKISQNRNDGHFIPYFPKGRISEGFWTYDAVTYYLLEQVLQENFYVVKYVVGGTSIQYPNDTAKGRYWSANTEWLEKTVSFEKKGKSLLLSFTDAIDAAIDSTLSKLEGGYQIDAFLWHQGESDDRYAGKYYDNLKAVIAYVRNHLTEKTGKDYSKLPFVFGSIPESNRHYKPEIDAAMKRIANEDPNAYLIDMSAQELQKDRTHFNEKSAEYLGKKVYKTLDKILILNGSGFRVARYKDDKACAISFTFDDGLAEHYSLVAPAMEKLGFRGTFWVNGRTIADTTYQRGFARMTWSQMKKMADKGHEISSHGWAHRNVTKLSPEELHHELEHNDTVIFQNTGVFPRTFCYPGNAKNNETIAFAEKNRIGTRTLQFSVGGKSTRENLDRRLADLLGNKGWGVTMTHGITYGYDHFSDAGIFWEYLKKVKTLEDRIWVGTFREVAAYVKEQKAVTCDVAKTDKGFSVVPRLALDKNLFTEPLTAVIGRKGIKKVAVRQGKKKLKVRILQDKALFDFDPFGGKIDVEVINK
;
A
#
# COMPACT_ATOMS: atom_id res chain seq x y z
N MET A 1 3.70 -9.90 3.29
CA MET A 1 2.86 -10.95 3.92
C MET A 1 3.27 -11.11 5.37
N PHE A 2 2.32 -11.34 6.26
CA PHE A 2 2.59 -11.71 7.66
C PHE A 2 2.21 -13.16 7.92
N ILE A 3 2.96 -13.84 8.78
CA ILE A 3 2.58 -15.15 9.29
C ILE A 3 2.33 -15.06 10.79
N THR A 4 1.24 -15.66 11.26
CA THR A 4 0.79 -15.55 12.64
C THR A 4 0.49 -16.94 13.17
N ALA A 5 1.16 -17.34 14.25
CA ALA A 5 0.87 -18.60 14.93
C ALA A 5 0.76 -18.40 16.44
N GLY A 6 0.20 -19.39 17.12
CA GLY A 6 0.18 -19.40 18.57
C GLY A 6 -1.02 -20.09 19.16
N GLN A 7 -1.24 -19.81 20.44
CA GLN A 7 -2.18 -20.53 21.27
C GLN A 7 -3.44 -19.69 21.54
N SER A 8 -4.06 -19.87 22.72
CA SER A 8 -5.38 -19.34 23.07
C SER A 8 -5.51 -17.81 22.99
N ASN A 9 -4.48 -17.04 23.39
CA ASN A 9 -4.49 -15.59 23.23
C ASN A 9 -4.37 -15.12 21.77
N THR A 10 -3.81 -15.93 20.86
CA THR A 10 -3.80 -15.63 19.41
C THR A 10 -5.06 -16.14 18.71
N ASP A 11 -5.70 -17.18 19.25
CA ASP A 11 -7.02 -17.67 18.81
C ASP A 11 -8.13 -16.65 19.14
N GLY A 12 -8.07 -16.04 20.32
CA GLY A 12 -8.95 -14.96 20.75
C GLY A 12 -10.08 -15.43 21.67
N ARG A 13 -10.34 -14.63 22.71
CA ARG A 13 -11.35 -14.89 23.75
C ARG A 13 -12.16 -13.65 24.11
N VAL A 14 -11.92 -12.53 23.45
CA VAL A 14 -12.66 -11.29 23.69
C VAL A 14 -13.86 -11.27 22.77
N SER A 15 -15.06 -11.04 23.30
CA SER A 15 -16.27 -10.95 22.48
C SER A 15 -16.19 -9.79 21.49
N ASN A 16 -16.67 -9.99 20.26
CA ASN A 16 -16.75 -8.93 19.23
C ASN A 16 -17.64 -7.75 19.66
N LYS A 17 -18.54 -7.94 20.63
CA LYS A 17 -19.28 -6.83 21.26
C LYS A 17 -18.37 -5.80 21.95
N LEU A 18 -17.16 -6.22 22.33
CA LEU A 18 -16.13 -5.38 22.94
C LEU A 18 -15.05 -4.96 21.95
N LEU A 19 -15.28 -5.13 20.63
CA LEU A 19 -14.38 -4.56 19.63
C LEU A 19 -14.27 -3.04 19.80
N PRO A 20 -13.11 -2.46 19.52
CA PRO A 20 -12.99 -1.01 19.44
C PRO A 20 -13.96 -0.42 18.41
N GLU A 21 -14.53 0.74 18.72
CA GLU A 21 -15.57 1.38 17.90
C GLU A 21 -15.13 1.63 16.45
N TYR A 22 -13.84 1.90 16.22
CA TYR A 22 -13.31 2.09 14.87
C TYR A 22 -13.30 0.81 14.02
N ILE A 23 -13.25 -0.38 14.63
CA ILE A 23 -13.40 -1.68 13.94
C ILE A 23 -14.87 -2.05 13.80
N LYS A 24 -15.70 -1.80 14.82
CA LYS A 24 -17.15 -2.06 14.76
C LYS A 24 -17.83 -1.37 13.58
N LYS A 25 -17.35 -0.18 13.18
CA LYS A 25 -17.84 0.55 12.00
C LYS A 25 -17.67 -0.22 10.67
N LEU A 26 -16.82 -1.24 10.65
CA LEU A 26 -16.62 -2.12 9.47
C LEU A 26 -17.55 -3.34 9.48
N ALA A 27 -18.32 -3.54 10.56
CA ALA A 27 -19.26 -4.63 10.66
C ALA A 27 -20.51 -4.36 9.83
N ILE A 28 -21.05 -5.41 9.22
CA ILE A 28 -22.35 -5.42 8.55
C ILE A 28 -23.44 -5.81 9.56
N ASP A 29 -23.11 -6.70 10.51
CA ASP A 29 -23.96 -7.03 11.66
C ASP A 29 -23.68 -6.10 12.85
N THR A 30 -24.68 -5.35 13.30
CA THR A 30 -24.57 -4.42 14.43
C THR A 30 -24.97 -5.03 15.78
N VAL A 31 -25.43 -6.27 15.82
CA VAL A 31 -25.91 -6.94 17.05
C VAL A 31 -24.80 -7.77 17.69
N TYR A 32 -24.14 -8.61 16.90
CA TYR A 32 -23.07 -9.49 17.39
C TYR A 32 -21.71 -9.17 16.79
N PHE A 33 -21.64 -8.29 15.79
CA PHE A 33 -20.41 -7.89 15.11
C PHE A 33 -19.64 -9.10 14.59
N LYS A 34 -20.35 -10.06 13.97
CA LYS A 34 -19.73 -11.28 13.41
C LYS A 34 -19.27 -11.11 11.97
N ASP A 35 -20.02 -10.33 11.21
CA ASP A 35 -19.80 -10.12 9.78
C ASP A 35 -19.29 -8.71 9.52
N GLY A 36 -18.34 -8.60 8.59
CA GLY A 36 -17.70 -7.37 8.19
C GLY A 36 -16.54 -7.68 7.25
N ALA A 37 -15.81 -6.65 6.83
CA ALA A 37 -14.60 -6.85 6.03
C ALA A 37 -13.64 -5.68 6.17
N TYR A 38 -12.38 -6.02 6.36
CA TYR A 38 -11.26 -5.11 6.18
C TYR A 38 -11.02 -5.01 4.67
N LYS A 39 -10.74 -3.80 4.18
CA LYS A 39 -10.70 -3.52 2.74
C LYS A 39 -9.53 -4.23 2.07
N TYR A 40 -8.38 -4.24 2.74
CA TYR A 40 -7.08 -4.61 2.20
C TYR A 40 -6.48 -5.85 2.88
N CYS A 41 -6.79 -6.13 4.14
CA CYS A 41 -6.32 -7.35 4.80
C CYS A 41 -6.98 -8.60 4.19
N LYS A 42 -6.17 -9.49 3.62
CA LYS A 42 -6.59 -10.81 3.12
C LYS A 42 -5.99 -11.89 4.01
N ILE A 43 -6.83 -12.78 4.54
CA ILE A 43 -6.39 -13.81 5.50
C ILE A 43 -6.68 -15.23 5.01
N SER A 44 -5.74 -16.14 5.31
CA SER A 44 -5.97 -17.59 5.34
C SER A 44 -5.79 -18.06 6.78
N GLN A 45 -6.90 -18.40 7.47
CA GLN A 45 -6.89 -18.73 8.89
C GLN A 45 -7.27 -20.20 9.12
N ASN A 46 -6.34 -21.01 9.64
CA ASN A 46 -6.50 -22.44 9.89
C ASN A 46 -7.01 -23.22 8.66
N ARG A 47 -6.49 -22.88 7.47
CA ARG A 47 -6.78 -23.55 6.19
C ARG A 47 -5.48 -24.03 5.56
N ASN A 48 -5.56 -25.07 4.74
CA ASN A 48 -4.46 -25.63 3.96
C ASN A 48 -4.76 -25.65 2.45
N ASP A 49 -5.75 -24.89 2.01
CA ASP A 49 -6.12 -24.75 0.59
C ASP A 49 -5.39 -23.58 -0.10
N GLY A 50 -4.72 -22.73 0.69
CA GLY A 50 -4.00 -21.57 0.19
C GLY A 50 -4.89 -20.40 -0.25
N HIS A 51 -6.20 -20.46 0.03
CA HIS A 51 -7.13 -19.39 -0.31
C HIS A 51 -7.14 -18.29 0.76
N PHE A 52 -7.28 -17.06 0.28
CA PHE A 52 -7.40 -15.87 1.11
C PHE A 52 -8.76 -15.23 0.95
N ILE A 53 -9.36 -14.82 2.07
CA ILE A 53 -10.62 -14.08 2.12
C ILE A 53 -10.41 -12.72 2.78
N PRO A 54 -11.29 -11.73 2.54
CA PRO A 54 -11.28 -10.50 3.34
C PRO A 54 -11.32 -10.81 4.84
N TYR A 55 -10.44 -10.17 5.61
CA TYR A 55 -10.39 -10.39 7.05
C TYR A 55 -11.51 -9.65 7.77
N PHE A 56 -12.15 -10.33 8.72
CA PHE A 56 -12.87 -9.70 9.81
C PHE A 56 -12.69 -10.58 11.07
N PRO A 57 -12.66 -9.99 12.28
CA PRO A 57 -12.29 -10.75 13.47
C PRO A 57 -13.22 -11.92 13.76
N LYS A 58 -12.65 -13.13 13.81
CA LYS A 58 -13.32 -14.36 14.17
C LYS A 58 -12.41 -15.30 14.96
N GLY A 59 -12.97 -15.99 15.95
CA GLY A 59 -12.30 -17.06 16.66
C GLY A 59 -12.30 -18.36 15.83
N ARG A 60 -11.45 -19.32 16.19
CA ARG A 60 -11.45 -20.63 15.52
C ARG A 60 -12.65 -21.50 15.88
N ILE A 61 -13.02 -21.54 17.16
CA ILE A 61 -14.04 -22.48 17.68
C ILE A 61 -15.45 -21.92 17.45
N SER A 62 -15.62 -20.61 17.55
CA SER A 62 -16.89 -19.93 17.35
C SER A 62 -16.66 -18.51 16.83
N GLU A 63 -17.62 -18.06 16.02
CA GLU A 63 -17.68 -16.69 15.53
C GLU A 63 -17.98 -15.71 16.66
N GLY A 64 -17.59 -14.44 16.48
CA GLY A 64 -17.86 -13.39 17.46
C GLY A 64 -16.79 -13.23 18.52
N PHE A 65 -15.56 -13.68 18.26
CA PHE A 65 -14.39 -13.42 19.11
C PHE A 65 -13.25 -12.77 18.33
N TRP A 66 -12.50 -11.91 19.02
CA TRP A 66 -11.33 -11.22 18.48
C TRP A 66 -10.14 -11.29 19.44
N THR A 67 -8.99 -10.86 18.94
CA THR A 67 -7.76 -10.65 19.71
C THR A 67 -6.89 -9.55 19.07
N TYR A 68 -5.70 -9.32 19.63
CA TYR A 68 -4.77 -8.26 19.27
C TYR A 68 -4.51 -8.09 17.76
N ASP A 69 -4.62 -9.15 16.99
CA ASP A 69 -4.37 -9.14 15.56
C ASP A 69 -5.43 -8.34 14.79
N ALA A 70 -6.67 -8.28 15.26
CA ALA A 70 -7.71 -7.42 14.70
C ALA A 70 -7.27 -5.94 14.70
N VAL A 71 -6.77 -5.47 15.84
CA VAL A 71 -6.27 -4.08 15.98
C VAL A 71 -4.98 -3.88 15.18
N THR A 72 -4.09 -4.88 15.19
CA THR A 72 -2.84 -4.83 14.42
C THR A 72 -3.11 -4.67 12.92
N TYR A 73 -3.97 -5.53 12.36
CA TYR A 73 -4.29 -5.54 10.94
C TYR A 73 -5.11 -4.31 10.54
N TYR A 74 -5.96 -3.80 11.43
CA TYR A 74 -6.71 -2.57 11.17
C TYR A 74 -5.75 -1.39 10.98
N LEU A 75 -4.79 -1.24 11.89
CA LEU A 75 -3.81 -0.15 11.84
C LEU A 75 -2.86 -0.29 10.64
N LEU A 76 -2.39 -1.51 10.33
CA LEU A 76 -1.61 -1.78 9.12
C LEU A 76 -2.39 -1.38 7.86
N GLU A 77 -3.67 -1.76 7.79
CA GLU A 77 -4.51 -1.40 6.65
C GLU A 77 -4.62 0.11 6.45
N GLN A 78 -4.78 0.89 7.53
CA GLN A 78 -4.87 2.35 7.43
C GLN A 78 -3.61 2.98 6.83
N VAL A 79 -2.45 2.35 7.03
CA VAL A 79 -1.17 2.86 6.53
C VAL A 79 -0.82 2.33 5.16
N LEU A 80 -0.95 1.02 4.94
CA LEU A 80 -0.56 0.36 3.69
C LEU A 80 -1.49 0.76 2.54
N GLN A 81 -2.81 0.80 2.77
CA GLN A 81 -3.81 1.13 1.74
C GLN A 81 -3.69 0.28 0.46
N GLU A 82 -3.18 -0.94 0.59
CA GLU A 82 -3.03 -1.95 -0.45
C GLU A 82 -3.19 -3.35 0.14
N ASN A 83 -3.53 -4.33 -0.69
CA ASN A 83 -3.75 -5.70 -0.22
C ASN A 83 -2.50 -6.25 0.45
N PHE A 84 -2.64 -6.71 1.69
CA PHE A 84 -1.62 -7.48 2.38
C PHE A 84 -2.21 -8.81 2.84
N TYR A 85 -1.34 -9.82 2.88
CA TYR A 85 -1.74 -11.20 3.05
C TYR A 85 -1.26 -11.72 4.40
N VAL A 86 -2.14 -12.43 5.11
CA VAL A 86 -1.89 -13.02 6.42
C VAL A 86 -2.17 -14.51 6.38
N VAL A 87 -1.18 -15.34 6.71
CA VAL A 87 -1.43 -16.76 7.03
C VAL A 87 -1.46 -16.91 8.54
N LYS A 88 -2.61 -17.26 9.09
CA LYS A 88 -2.84 -17.43 10.53
C LYS A 88 -3.13 -18.89 10.85
N TYR A 89 -2.40 -19.50 11.78
CA TYR A 89 -2.72 -20.84 12.26
C TYR A 89 -2.68 -20.87 13.78
N VAL A 90 -3.84 -21.08 14.43
CA VAL A 90 -3.98 -20.93 15.88
C VAL A 90 -4.76 -22.06 16.52
N VAL A 91 -4.31 -22.56 17.66
CA VAL A 91 -5.01 -23.61 18.43
C VAL A 91 -4.78 -23.41 19.93
N GLY A 92 -5.83 -23.15 20.71
CA GLY A 92 -5.74 -23.00 22.18
C GLY A 92 -5.64 -24.32 22.96
N GLY A 93 -5.06 -24.27 24.16
CA GLY A 93 -4.79 -25.44 25.01
C GLY A 93 -3.76 -26.39 24.42
N THR A 94 -2.67 -25.83 23.90
CA THR A 94 -1.59 -26.55 23.21
C THR A 94 -0.26 -26.21 23.85
N SER A 95 0.81 -26.84 23.39
CA SER A 95 2.13 -26.74 24.01
C SER A 95 3.22 -26.74 22.96
N ILE A 96 4.34 -26.11 23.28
CA ILE A 96 5.57 -26.11 22.49
C ILE A 96 6.46 -27.31 22.91
N GLN A 97 6.30 -27.79 24.14
CA GLN A 97 6.99 -28.97 24.67
C GLN A 97 6.39 -30.27 24.12
N TYR A 98 7.23 -31.13 23.53
CA TYR A 98 6.92 -32.54 23.24
C TYR A 98 8.04 -33.45 23.79
N PRO A 99 7.69 -34.62 24.37
CA PRO A 99 6.35 -35.03 24.78
C PRO A 99 5.89 -34.19 25.98
N ASN A 100 4.57 -34.18 26.23
CA ASN A 100 3.99 -33.61 27.44
C ASN A 100 2.77 -34.42 27.90
N ASP A 101 2.20 -34.01 29.03
CA ASP A 101 1.00 -34.56 29.65
C ASP A 101 -0.30 -33.83 29.25
N THR A 102 -0.31 -33.04 28.17
CA THR A 102 -1.49 -32.26 27.78
C THR A 102 -2.62 -33.15 27.29
N ALA A 103 -3.82 -32.96 27.86
CA ALA A 103 -5.01 -33.73 27.52
C ALA A 103 -5.41 -33.66 26.04
N LYS A 104 -5.01 -32.59 25.31
CA LYS A 104 -5.35 -32.42 23.88
C LYS A 104 -4.37 -33.11 22.94
N GLY A 105 -3.15 -33.43 23.39
CA GLY A 105 -2.13 -34.12 22.60
C GLY A 105 -1.78 -33.46 21.26
N ARG A 106 -1.71 -32.12 21.21
CA ARG A 106 -1.37 -31.34 19.99
C ARG A 106 -0.26 -30.35 20.32
N TYR A 107 0.74 -30.26 19.44
CA TYR A 107 2.00 -29.61 19.78
C TYR A 107 2.49 -28.67 18.68
N TRP A 108 3.10 -27.58 19.11
CA TRP A 108 3.90 -26.65 18.32
C TRP A 108 5.39 -27.04 18.31
N SER A 109 5.75 -28.22 18.83
CA SER A 109 7.14 -28.61 19.04
C SER A 109 7.93 -28.74 17.73
N ALA A 110 9.16 -28.25 17.77
CA ALA A 110 10.18 -28.45 16.74
C ALA A 110 11.16 -29.60 17.07
N ASN A 111 10.77 -30.54 17.93
CA ASN A 111 11.58 -31.72 18.21
C ASN A 111 11.76 -32.57 16.93
N THR A 112 12.99 -32.68 16.44
CA THR A 112 13.32 -33.29 15.15
C THR A 112 12.89 -34.76 15.06
N GLU A 113 13.27 -35.58 16.05
CA GLU A 113 12.94 -37.01 16.06
C GLU A 113 11.43 -37.27 16.06
N TRP A 114 10.65 -36.38 16.68
CA TRP A 114 9.20 -36.46 16.68
C TRP A 114 8.60 -35.99 15.38
N LEU A 115 9.10 -34.88 14.81
CA LEU A 115 8.63 -34.35 13.53
C LEU A 115 8.81 -35.35 12.39
N GLU A 116 9.89 -36.13 12.39
CA GLU A 116 10.14 -37.21 11.41
C GLU A 116 9.10 -38.34 11.49
N LYS A 117 8.45 -38.52 12.65
CA LYS A 117 7.52 -39.62 12.94
C LYS A 117 6.06 -39.18 12.99
N THR A 118 5.78 -37.90 12.74
CA THR A 118 4.42 -37.35 12.81
C THR A 118 4.05 -36.63 11.52
N VAL A 119 2.77 -36.30 11.40
CA VAL A 119 2.25 -35.50 10.30
C VAL A 119 1.47 -34.31 10.86
N SER A 120 1.08 -33.39 9.98
CA SER A 120 0.29 -32.23 10.37
C SER A 120 -1.06 -32.62 10.98
N PHE A 121 -1.56 -31.76 11.86
CA PHE A 121 -2.86 -31.94 12.50
C PHE A 121 -4.01 -32.05 11.49
N GLU A 122 -3.93 -31.31 10.38
CA GLU A 122 -4.94 -31.42 9.29
C GLU A 122 -4.92 -32.78 8.59
N LYS A 123 -3.78 -33.49 8.65
CA LYS A 123 -3.59 -34.86 8.14
C LYS A 123 -3.78 -35.92 9.24
N LYS A 124 -4.59 -35.64 10.26
CA LYS A 124 -4.88 -36.49 11.44
C LYS A 124 -3.67 -36.77 12.35
N GLY A 125 -2.57 -36.03 12.19
CA GLY A 125 -1.43 -36.06 13.08
C GLY A 125 -1.60 -35.18 14.31
N LYS A 126 -0.49 -34.91 15.01
CA LYS A 126 -0.47 -34.12 16.25
C LYS A 126 0.38 -32.85 16.16
N SER A 127 1.01 -32.58 15.01
CA SER A 127 1.86 -31.40 14.81
C SER A 127 1.09 -30.21 14.25
N LEU A 128 1.02 -29.16 15.05
CA LEU A 128 0.50 -27.85 14.65
C LEU A 128 1.56 -27.04 13.89
N LEU A 129 2.84 -27.28 14.18
CA LEU A 129 3.95 -26.68 13.46
C LEU A 129 3.98 -27.13 12.00
N LEU A 130 3.75 -28.43 11.74
CA LEU A 130 3.60 -28.95 10.37
C LEU A 130 2.33 -28.44 9.70
N SER A 131 1.21 -28.30 10.42
CA SER A 131 0.02 -27.68 9.82
C SER A 131 0.23 -26.22 9.44
N PHE A 132 1.00 -25.48 10.23
CA PHE A 132 1.30 -24.08 9.97
C PHE A 132 2.18 -23.92 8.73
N THR A 133 3.22 -24.76 8.58
CA THR A 133 4.07 -24.77 7.39
C THR A 133 3.32 -25.29 6.15
N ASP A 134 2.51 -26.35 6.27
CA ASP A 134 1.59 -26.80 5.21
C ASP A 134 0.67 -25.65 4.74
N ALA A 135 0.12 -24.84 5.67
CA ALA A 135 -0.73 -23.71 5.34
C ALA A 135 0.01 -22.57 4.63
N ILE A 136 1.26 -22.30 5.03
CA ILE A 136 2.13 -21.32 4.37
C ILE A 136 2.46 -21.79 2.95
N ASP A 137 2.83 -23.06 2.78
CA ASP A 137 3.18 -23.63 1.48
C ASP A 137 1.99 -23.57 0.53
N ALA A 138 0.80 -23.98 0.99
CA ALA A 138 -0.42 -23.89 0.20
C ALA A 138 -0.73 -22.45 -0.21
N ALA A 139 -0.57 -21.48 0.70
CA ALA A 139 -0.77 -20.06 0.39
C ALA A 139 0.22 -19.54 -0.67
N ILE A 140 1.49 -19.95 -0.58
CA ILE A 140 2.52 -19.60 -1.55
C ILE A 140 2.20 -20.19 -2.92
N ASP A 141 1.93 -21.49 -2.98
CA ASP A 141 1.77 -22.23 -4.24
C ASP A 141 0.46 -21.84 -4.95
N SER A 142 -0.62 -21.68 -4.20
CA SER A 142 -1.94 -21.42 -4.78
C SER A 142 -2.18 -19.96 -5.12
N THR A 143 -1.65 -19.02 -4.32
CA THR A 143 -2.04 -17.60 -4.40
C THR A 143 -0.84 -16.66 -4.55
N LEU A 144 0.12 -16.69 -3.61
CA LEU A 144 1.11 -15.60 -3.49
C LEU A 144 2.14 -15.59 -4.63
N SER A 145 2.57 -16.77 -5.10
CA SER A 145 3.50 -16.91 -6.23
C SER A 145 2.93 -16.40 -7.56
N LYS A 146 1.61 -16.24 -7.65
CA LYS A 146 0.88 -15.80 -8.85
C LYS A 146 0.58 -14.30 -8.85
N LEU A 147 0.98 -13.57 -7.81
CA LEU A 147 0.81 -12.12 -7.76
C LEU A 147 1.79 -11.44 -8.71
N GLU A 148 1.29 -10.52 -9.55
CA GLU A 148 2.11 -9.81 -10.55
C GLU A 148 3.29 -9.04 -9.95
N GLY A 149 3.14 -8.53 -8.70
CA GLY A 149 4.20 -7.83 -7.95
C GLY A 149 5.12 -8.75 -7.13
N GLY A 150 4.95 -10.07 -7.22
CA GLY A 150 5.61 -11.03 -6.34
C GLY A 150 5.15 -10.93 -4.88
N TYR A 151 5.89 -11.57 -3.98
CA TYR A 151 5.61 -11.53 -2.55
C TYR A 151 6.88 -11.56 -1.69
N GLN A 152 6.74 -11.06 -0.46
CA GLN A 152 7.72 -11.13 0.61
C GLN A 152 7.01 -11.45 1.93
N ILE A 153 7.69 -12.16 2.83
CA ILE A 153 7.24 -12.41 4.19
C ILE A 153 7.94 -11.41 5.11
N ASP A 154 7.18 -10.56 5.79
CA ASP A 154 7.70 -9.37 6.47
C ASP A 154 7.94 -9.60 7.96
N ALA A 155 7.10 -10.44 8.60
CA ALA A 155 7.28 -10.81 10.01
C ALA A 155 6.53 -12.10 10.37
N PHE A 156 7.01 -12.75 11.42
CA PHE A 156 6.38 -13.84 12.13
C PHE A 156 5.85 -13.35 13.49
N LEU A 157 4.53 -13.40 13.68
CA LEU A 157 3.85 -13.06 14.92
C LEU A 157 3.56 -14.30 15.76
N TRP A 158 3.86 -14.24 17.05
CA TRP A 158 3.56 -15.31 18.00
C TRP A 158 2.98 -14.79 19.30
N HIS A 159 1.90 -15.41 19.79
CA HIS A 159 1.48 -15.19 21.17
C HIS A 159 0.86 -16.45 21.79
N GLN A 160 1.03 -16.57 23.09
CA GLN A 160 0.55 -17.69 23.91
C GLN A 160 -0.40 -17.23 25.03
N GLY A 161 -1.22 -18.14 25.52
CA GLY A 161 -2.03 -17.91 26.73
C GLY A 161 -1.74 -18.90 27.85
N GLU A 162 -1.36 -20.14 27.50
CA GLU A 162 -0.89 -21.16 28.44
C GLU A 162 0.62 -21.38 28.22
N SER A 163 1.45 -20.93 29.16
CA SER A 163 2.90 -20.76 28.91
C SER A 163 3.77 -22.01 29.07
N ASP A 164 3.27 -23.24 28.85
CA ASP A 164 4.05 -24.47 29.16
C ASP A 164 4.65 -24.42 30.59
N ASP A 165 3.89 -23.88 31.54
CA ASP A 165 4.31 -23.57 32.91
C ASP A 165 4.92 -24.78 33.67
N ARG A 166 4.45 -25.99 33.39
CA ARG A 166 5.02 -27.25 33.90
C ARG A 166 6.40 -27.59 33.34
N TYR A 167 6.78 -26.98 32.23
CA TYR A 167 8.02 -27.24 31.49
C TYR A 167 8.85 -25.96 31.31
N ALA A 168 8.74 -25.03 32.26
CA ALA A 168 9.37 -23.71 32.21
C ALA A 168 10.88 -23.77 31.86
N GLY A 169 11.62 -24.75 32.41
CA GLY A 169 13.04 -24.94 32.14
C GLY A 169 13.39 -25.37 30.70
N LYS A 170 12.41 -25.82 29.91
CA LYS A 170 12.57 -26.19 28.49
C LYS A 170 12.05 -25.13 27.54
N TYR A 171 11.36 -24.11 28.05
CA TYR A 171 10.66 -23.11 27.26
C TYR A 171 11.59 -22.38 26.28
N TYR A 172 12.76 -21.94 26.77
CA TYR A 172 13.76 -21.25 25.98
C TYR A 172 14.19 -22.06 24.73
N ASP A 173 14.62 -23.30 24.93
CA ASP A 173 15.11 -24.15 23.84
C ASP A 173 13.99 -24.49 22.85
N ASN A 174 12.80 -24.79 23.35
CA ASN A 174 11.65 -25.14 22.53
C ASN A 174 11.19 -23.98 21.65
N LEU A 175 11.00 -22.79 22.22
CA LEU A 175 10.55 -21.63 21.44
C LEU A 175 11.63 -21.22 20.42
N LYS A 176 12.92 -21.24 20.82
CA LYS A 176 14.03 -20.97 19.90
C LYS A 176 14.07 -21.95 18.74
N ALA A 177 13.83 -23.25 19.00
CA ALA A 177 13.74 -24.26 17.95
C ALA A 177 12.56 -24.03 17.00
N VAL A 178 11.38 -23.61 17.50
CA VAL A 178 10.24 -23.25 16.65
C VAL A 178 10.55 -22.06 15.73
N ILE A 179 11.18 -21.01 16.27
CA ILE A 179 11.57 -19.84 15.47
C ILE A 179 12.54 -20.26 14.36
N ALA A 180 13.57 -21.04 14.70
CA ALA A 180 14.56 -21.53 13.74
C ALA A 180 13.92 -22.42 12.67
N TYR A 181 13.05 -23.35 13.08
CA TYR A 181 12.36 -24.25 12.17
C TYR A 181 11.54 -23.48 11.12
N VAL A 182 10.72 -22.52 11.56
CA VAL A 182 9.89 -21.72 10.65
C VAL A 182 10.77 -20.92 9.69
N ARG A 183 11.81 -20.24 10.19
CA ARG A 183 12.72 -19.44 9.33
C ARG A 183 13.44 -20.30 8.28
N ASN A 184 13.89 -21.49 8.67
CA ASN A 184 14.55 -22.43 7.75
C ASN A 184 13.56 -22.94 6.70
N HIS A 185 12.37 -23.37 7.11
CA HIS A 185 11.31 -23.82 6.20
C HIS A 185 10.99 -22.76 5.15
N LEU A 186 10.83 -21.50 5.56
CA LEU A 186 10.58 -20.39 4.61
C LEU A 186 11.74 -20.18 3.66
N THR A 187 12.97 -20.31 4.14
CA THR A 187 14.17 -20.16 3.31
C THR A 187 14.23 -21.25 2.24
N GLU A 188 14.00 -22.50 2.63
CA GLU A 188 13.94 -23.65 1.73
C GLU A 188 12.79 -23.52 0.72
N LYS A 189 11.59 -23.17 1.20
CA LYS A 189 10.39 -23.07 0.34
C LYS A 189 10.50 -21.97 -0.72
N THR A 190 11.13 -20.85 -0.39
CA THR A 190 11.11 -19.64 -1.24
C THR A 190 12.43 -19.35 -1.95
N GLY A 191 13.53 -19.98 -1.54
CA GLY A 191 14.89 -19.65 -1.99
C GLY A 191 15.42 -18.30 -1.50
N LYS A 192 14.71 -17.59 -0.61
CA LYS A 192 15.13 -16.30 -0.01
C LYS A 192 15.60 -16.50 1.43
N ASP A 193 16.64 -15.79 1.86
CA ASP A 193 17.13 -15.87 3.24
C ASP A 193 16.13 -15.27 4.24
N TYR A 194 15.54 -16.13 5.08
CA TYR A 194 14.65 -15.74 6.18
C TYR A 194 15.26 -16.02 7.56
N SER A 195 16.57 -16.29 7.66
CA SER A 195 17.27 -16.53 8.93
C SER A 195 17.14 -15.38 9.94
N LYS A 196 16.86 -14.17 9.45
CA LYS A 196 16.63 -12.94 10.22
C LYS A 196 15.20 -12.41 10.15
N LEU A 197 14.23 -13.23 9.72
CA LEU A 197 12.83 -12.80 9.65
C LEU A 197 12.39 -12.23 11.01
N PRO A 198 11.88 -11.00 11.08
CA PRO A 198 11.41 -10.40 12.33
C PRO A 198 10.39 -11.28 13.05
N PHE A 199 10.68 -11.60 14.31
CA PHE A 199 9.82 -12.40 15.18
C PHE A 199 9.24 -11.49 16.27
N VAL A 200 7.93 -11.23 16.24
CA VAL A 200 7.27 -10.35 17.21
C VAL A 200 6.38 -11.17 18.12
N PHE A 201 6.62 -11.09 19.42
CA PHE A 201 5.95 -11.93 20.40
C PHE A 201 5.73 -11.19 21.71
N GLY A 202 4.81 -11.68 22.54
CA GLY A 202 4.44 -11.04 23.80
C GLY A 202 4.61 -11.95 25.02
N SER A 203 4.94 -11.34 26.16
CA SER A 203 4.88 -12.02 27.46
C SER A 203 3.42 -12.17 27.92
N ILE A 204 3.22 -12.71 29.12
CA ILE A 204 1.91 -12.78 29.77
C ILE A 204 1.95 -11.95 31.07
N PRO A 205 0.79 -11.51 31.59
CA PRO A 205 0.75 -10.75 32.84
C PRO A 205 1.28 -11.56 34.02
N GLU A 206 1.90 -10.90 34.98
CA GLU A 206 2.38 -11.56 36.22
C GLU A 206 1.22 -12.14 37.04
N SER A 207 0.02 -11.58 36.87
CA SER A 207 -1.22 -12.05 37.47
C SER A 207 -1.82 -13.28 36.78
N ASN A 208 -1.24 -13.75 35.66
CA ASN A 208 -1.71 -14.92 34.94
C ASN A 208 -1.45 -16.20 35.75
N ARG A 209 -2.44 -17.10 35.83
CA ARG A 209 -2.30 -18.35 36.58
C ARG A 209 -1.19 -19.28 36.06
N HIS A 210 -0.76 -19.08 34.81
CA HIS A 210 0.33 -19.83 34.17
C HIS A 210 1.68 -19.09 34.24
N TYR A 211 1.74 -17.89 34.81
CA TYR A 211 2.98 -17.12 34.90
C TYR A 211 4.08 -17.89 35.64
N LYS A 212 5.28 -17.87 35.06
CA LYS A 212 6.52 -18.37 35.65
C LYS A 212 7.65 -17.39 35.34
N PRO A 213 8.40 -16.91 36.34
CA PRO A 213 9.55 -16.04 36.11
C PRO A 213 10.58 -16.62 35.15
N GLU A 214 10.76 -17.95 35.16
CA GLU A 214 11.70 -18.65 34.28
C GLU A 214 11.32 -18.55 32.80
N ILE A 215 10.01 -18.57 32.50
CA ILE A 215 9.50 -18.42 31.13
C ILE A 215 9.63 -16.97 30.66
N ASP A 216 9.34 -16.01 31.54
CA ASP A 216 9.55 -14.59 31.24
C ASP A 216 11.05 -14.29 30.99
N ALA A 217 11.93 -14.83 31.83
CA ALA A 217 13.38 -14.76 31.64
C ALA A 217 13.83 -15.43 30.33
N ALA A 218 13.24 -16.58 29.97
CA ALA A 218 13.49 -17.26 28.70
C ALA A 218 13.10 -16.40 27.48
N MET A 219 11.93 -15.75 27.51
CA MET A 219 11.48 -14.84 26.45
C MET A 219 12.40 -13.62 26.33
N LYS A 220 12.78 -13.01 27.46
CA LYS A 220 13.75 -11.91 27.50
C LYS A 220 15.11 -12.33 26.95
N ARG A 221 15.57 -13.54 27.30
CA ARG A 221 16.82 -14.12 26.77
C ARG A 221 16.78 -14.28 25.26
N ILE A 222 15.68 -14.78 24.69
CA ILE A 222 15.51 -14.88 23.23
C ILE A 222 15.60 -13.51 22.57
N ALA A 223 14.89 -12.50 23.09
CA ALA A 223 14.93 -11.14 22.55
C ALA A 223 16.30 -10.46 22.69
N ASN A 224 17.08 -10.82 23.72
CA ASN A 224 18.44 -10.32 23.90
C ASN A 224 19.45 -10.99 22.96
N GLU A 225 19.29 -12.28 22.66
CA GLU A 225 20.21 -13.03 21.81
C GLU A 225 19.92 -12.87 20.30
N ASP A 226 18.65 -12.74 19.92
CA ASP A 226 18.24 -12.51 18.54
C ASP A 226 17.78 -11.05 18.35
N PRO A 227 18.57 -10.20 17.66
CA PRO A 227 18.22 -8.79 17.45
C PRO A 227 16.97 -8.59 16.59
N ASN A 228 16.46 -9.64 15.93
CA ASN A 228 15.20 -9.62 15.18
C ASN A 228 14.03 -10.24 15.96
N ALA A 229 14.23 -10.60 17.23
CA ALA A 229 13.16 -11.05 18.12
C ALA A 229 12.71 -9.91 19.03
N TYR A 230 11.47 -9.46 18.84
CA TYR A 230 10.89 -8.29 19.51
C TYR A 230 9.85 -8.74 20.54
N LEU A 231 10.27 -8.74 21.82
CA LEU A 231 9.38 -9.03 22.93
C LEU A 231 8.56 -7.80 23.32
N ILE A 232 7.24 -7.96 23.38
CA ILE A 232 6.30 -6.98 23.91
C ILE A 232 5.98 -7.35 25.36
N ASP A 233 6.27 -6.42 26.26
CA ASP A 233 5.97 -6.58 27.67
C ASP A 233 4.46 -6.42 27.95
N MET A 234 3.89 -7.49 28.50
CA MET A 234 2.49 -7.61 28.92
C MET A 234 2.35 -7.81 30.45
N SER A 235 3.42 -7.71 31.22
CA SER A 235 3.47 -7.99 32.68
C SER A 235 2.35 -7.30 33.48
N ALA A 236 2.08 -6.04 33.17
CA ALA A 236 1.09 -5.20 33.85
C ALA A 236 -0.31 -5.22 33.21
N GLN A 237 -0.58 -6.11 32.25
CA GLN A 237 -1.84 -6.10 31.50
C GLN A 237 -2.96 -6.88 32.20
N GLU A 238 -4.20 -6.48 31.94
CA GLU A 238 -5.39 -7.04 32.56
C GLU A 238 -5.81 -8.39 31.92
N LEU A 239 -6.40 -9.26 32.72
CA LEU A 239 -6.93 -10.56 32.30
C LEU A 239 -8.43 -10.63 32.47
N GLN A 240 -9.07 -11.57 31.79
CA GLN A 240 -10.45 -11.97 32.05
C GLN A 240 -10.56 -12.71 33.39
N LYS A 241 -11.81 -13.01 33.79
CA LYS A 241 -12.12 -13.73 35.05
C LYS A 241 -11.44 -15.09 35.16
N ASP A 242 -11.07 -15.72 34.04
CA ASP A 242 -10.36 -17.01 34.02
C ASP A 242 -8.87 -16.92 34.39
N ARG A 243 -8.34 -15.70 34.58
CA ARG A 243 -6.94 -15.41 34.92
C ARG A 243 -5.93 -15.99 33.92
N THR A 244 -6.34 -16.18 32.67
CA THR A 244 -5.51 -16.75 31.59
C THR A 244 -5.51 -15.89 30.35
N HIS A 245 -6.69 -15.44 29.92
CA HIS A 245 -6.84 -14.75 28.64
C HIS A 245 -6.96 -13.24 28.83
N PHE A 246 -6.51 -12.49 27.82
CA PHE A 246 -6.65 -11.04 27.82
C PHE A 246 -8.10 -10.58 27.77
N ASN A 247 -8.39 -9.47 28.46
CA ASN A 247 -9.61 -8.70 28.22
C ASN A 247 -9.44 -7.78 26.99
N GLU A 248 -10.47 -7.00 26.67
CA GLU A 248 -10.51 -6.10 25.52
C GLU A 248 -9.40 -5.04 25.55
N LYS A 249 -9.09 -4.49 26.74
CA LYS A 249 -8.05 -3.45 26.89
C LYS A 249 -6.67 -4.02 26.60
N SER A 250 -6.35 -5.18 27.17
CA SER A 250 -5.06 -5.85 26.97
C SER A 250 -4.89 -6.34 25.54
N ALA A 251 -5.95 -6.87 24.92
CA ALA A 251 -5.93 -7.25 23.51
C ALA A 251 -5.68 -6.03 22.61
N GLU A 252 -6.36 -4.91 22.86
CA GLU A 252 -6.13 -3.66 22.11
C GLU A 252 -4.71 -3.10 22.35
N TYR A 253 -4.24 -3.12 23.60
CA TYR A 253 -2.89 -2.68 23.95
C TYR A 253 -1.83 -3.49 23.20
N LEU A 254 -1.91 -4.82 23.25
CA LEU A 254 -1.00 -5.70 22.52
C LEU A 254 -1.07 -5.40 21.02
N GLY A 255 -2.27 -5.25 20.46
CA GLY A 255 -2.44 -4.97 19.03
C GLY A 255 -1.77 -3.67 18.59
N LYS A 256 -1.92 -2.60 19.39
CA LYS A 256 -1.23 -1.31 19.16
C LYS A 256 0.29 -1.44 19.29
N LYS A 257 0.80 -2.25 20.22
CA LYS A 257 2.24 -2.47 20.41
C LYS A 257 2.84 -3.32 19.29
N VAL A 258 2.17 -4.40 18.89
CA VAL A 258 2.56 -5.22 17.72
C VAL A 258 2.59 -4.34 16.48
N TYR A 259 1.53 -3.58 16.21
CA TYR A 259 1.53 -2.62 15.10
C TYR A 259 2.71 -1.65 15.17
N LYS A 260 2.95 -1.01 16.32
CA LYS A 260 4.06 -0.06 16.47
C LYS A 260 5.42 -0.73 16.24
N THR A 261 5.58 -1.98 16.64
CA THR A 261 6.79 -2.76 16.38
C THR A 261 6.91 -3.14 14.91
N LEU A 262 5.83 -3.53 14.24
CA LEU A 262 5.82 -3.80 12.81
C LEU A 262 6.06 -2.56 11.98
N ASP A 263 5.37 -1.45 12.26
CA ASP A 263 5.60 -0.14 11.66
C ASP A 263 7.07 0.26 11.82
N LYS A 264 7.61 0.09 13.05
CA LYS A 264 9.04 0.22 13.28
C LYS A 264 9.86 -0.73 12.43
N ILE A 265 9.63 -2.03 12.37
CA ILE A 265 10.42 -3.00 11.58
C ILE A 265 10.39 -2.63 10.09
N LEU A 266 9.21 -2.30 9.56
CA LEU A 266 9.02 -1.82 8.20
C LEU A 266 9.79 -0.51 7.95
N ILE A 267 9.95 0.33 8.99
CA ILE A 267 10.78 1.55 8.99
C ILE A 267 12.29 1.25 9.31
N LEU A 268 12.60 0.22 10.09
CA LEU A 268 13.86 -0.12 10.79
C LEU A 268 14.65 -1.23 10.11
N ASN A 269 14.16 -1.79 9.00
CA ASN A 269 15.04 -2.40 8.00
C ASN A 269 16.07 -1.39 7.41
N GLY A 270 16.20 -0.19 8.00
CA GLY A 270 17.49 0.26 8.54
C GLY A 270 17.82 1.72 8.27
N SER A 271 17.09 2.30 7.34
CA SER A 271 17.38 3.57 6.70
C SER A 271 16.36 4.66 7.01
N GLY A 272 15.16 4.28 7.48
CA GLY A 272 13.97 5.13 7.37
C GLY A 272 13.59 5.41 5.91
N PHE A 273 14.19 4.69 4.96
CA PHE A 273 13.97 4.86 3.53
C PHE A 273 12.60 4.31 3.13
N ARG A 274 11.83 5.12 2.42
CA ARG A 274 10.71 4.67 1.61
C ARG A 274 10.63 5.51 0.35
N VAL A 275 10.00 4.96 -0.68
CA VAL A 275 9.59 5.77 -1.83
C VAL A 275 8.28 6.48 -1.47
N ALA A 276 8.22 7.79 -1.70
CA ALA A 276 7.04 8.59 -1.41
C ALA A 276 5.91 8.26 -2.39
N ARG A 277 4.68 8.14 -1.88
CA ARG A 277 3.48 7.87 -2.68
C ARG A 277 3.24 8.91 -3.77
N TYR A 278 3.57 10.16 -3.49
CA TYR A 278 3.56 11.27 -4.43
C TYR A 278 4.87 12.02 -4.33
N LYS A 279 5.22 12.71 -5.42
CA LYS A 279 6.38 13.60 -5.50
C LYS A 279 6.45 14.50 -4.27
N ASP A 280 7.65 14.77 -3.79
CA ASP A 280 7.92 15.63 -2.64
C ASP A 280 7.30 15.17 -1.30
N ASP A 281 6.81 13.92 -1.23
CA ASP A 281 6.08 13.37 -0.09
C ASP A 281 4.81 14.15 0.26
N LYS A 282 4.12 14.63 -0.79
CA LYS A 282 2.80 15.26 -0.69
C LYS A 282 1.76 14.23 -0.25
N ALA A 283 0.73 14.70 0.46
CA ALA A 283 -0.32 13.84 1.01
C ALA A 283 -1.24 13.28 -0.09
N CYS A 284 -1.53 14.08 -1.12
CA CYS A 284 -2.35 13.69 -2.26
C CYS A 284 -1.86 14.38 -3.54
N ALA A 285 -2.43 14.01 -4.68
CA ALA A 285 -2.18 14.64 -5.97
C ALA A 285 -3.49 15.09 -6.65
N ILE A 286 -3.42 16.14 -7.47
CA ILE A 286 -4.50 16.60 -8.34
C ILE A 286 -3.97 16.81 -9.76
N SER A 287 -4.71 16.31 -10.73
CA SER A 287 -4.53 16.65 -12.14
C SER A 287 -5.76 17.38 -12.66
N PHE A 288 -5.55 18.64 -13.05
CA PHE A 288 -6.58 19.43 -13.70
C PHE A 288 -6.61 19.10 -15.18
N THR A 289 -7.71 18.51 -15.64
CA THR A 289 -7.84 18.09 -17.03
C THR A 289 -9.04 18.73 -17.71
N PHE A 290 -8.85 19.11 -18.98
CA PHE A 290 -9.80 19.89 -19.78
C PHE A 290 -10.05 19.21 -21.12
N ASP A 291 -11.31 18.99 -21.44
CA ASP A 291 -11.73 18.17 -22.58
C ASP A 291 -12.07 19.03 -23.81
N ASP A 292 -11.84 18.46 -24.99
CA ASP A 292 -12.15 18.99 -26.32
C ASP A 292 -11.35 20.20 -26.84
N GLY A 293 -10.31 20.67 -26.14
CA GLY A 293 -9.41 21.70 -26.67
C GLY A 293 -10.09 23.03 -27.07
N LEU A 294 -11.00 23.55 -26.24
CA LEU A 294 -11.68 24.84 -26.46
C LEU A 294 -10.70 26.02 -26.49
N ALA A 295 -10.98 27.06 -27.26
CA ALA A 295 -10.10 28.23 -27.39
C ALA A 295 -9.75 28.88 -26.04
N GLU A 296 -10.67 28.88 -25.07
CA GLU A 296 -10.43 29.42 -23.73
C GLU A 296 -9.43 28.62 -22.88
N HIS A 297 -9.12 27.38 -23.27
CA HIS A 297 -8.04 26.62 -22.65
C HIS A 297 -6.69 27.32 -22.81
N TYR A 298 -6.47 27.93 -23.98
CA TYR A 298 -5.28 28.74 -24.25
C TYR A 298 -5.41 30.16 -23.70
N SER A 299 -6.54 30.85 -23.95
CA SER A 299 -6.64 32.28 -23.65
C SER A 299 -6.89 32.59 -22.17
N LEU A 300 -7.51 31.68 -21.41
CA LEU A 300 -7.85 31.88 -20.00
C LEU A 300 -7.18 30.85 -19.07
N VAL A 301 -7.36 29.56 -19.35
CA VAL A 301 -6.99 28.48 -18.42
C VAL A 301 -5.48 28.35 -18.25
N ALA A 302 -4.72 28.14 -19.34
CA ALA A 302 -3.27 27.99 -19.25
C ALA A 302 -2.60 29.18 -18.56
N PRO A 303 -2.87 30.45 -18.93
CA PRO A 303 -2.32 31.61 -18.22
C PRO A 303 -2.67 31.66 -16.72
N ALA A 304 -3.91 31.29 -16.35
CA ALA A 304 -4.33 31.27 -14.95
C ALA A 304 -3.60 30.19 -14.14
N MET A 305 -3.43 28.99 -14.70
CA MET A 305 -2.67 27.91 -14.09
C MET A 305 -1.18 28.24 -13.98
N GLU A 306 -0.59 28.81 -15.03
CA GLU A 306 0.81 29.23 -15.06
C GLU A 306 1.12 30.23 -13.93
N LYS A 307 0.23 31.21 -13.68
CA LYS A 307 0.37 32.18 -12.58
C LYS A 307 0.44 31.54 -11.19
N LEU A 308 -0.14 30.35 -11.01
CA LEU A 308 -0.09 29.59 -9.75
C LEU A 308 1.07 28.60 -9.69
N GLY A 309 1.83 28.47 -10.79
CA GLY A 309 2.89 27.47 -10.96
C GLY A 309 2.35 26.09 -11.35
N PHE A 310 1.09 25.98 -11.77
CA PHE A 310 0.47 24.71 -12.15
C PHE A 310 0.60 24.44 -13.64
N ARG A 311 0.49 23.15 -14.00
CA ARG A 311 0.32 22.67 -15.36
C ARG A 311 -0.93 21.80 -15.43
N GLY A 312 -1.65 21.95 -16.53
CA GLY A 312 -2.88 21.23 -16.82
C GLY A 312 -2.73 20.27 -17.98
N THR A 313 -3.69 19.36 -18.11
CA THR A 313 -3.78 18.40 -19.21
C THR A 313 -4.96 18.77 -20.11
N PHE A 314 -4.72 18.83 -21.42
CA PHE A 314 -5.73 19.20 -22.41
C PHE A 314 -5.93 18.02 -23.36
N TRP A 315 -7.14 17.47 -23.37
CA TRP A 315 -7.52 16.36 -24.22
C TRP A 315 -8.08 16.91 -25.54
N VAL A 316 -7.43 16.57 -26.65
CA VAL A 316 -7.65 17.19 -27.95
C VAL A 316 -8.26 16.21 -28.94
N ASN A 317 -9.31 16.66 -29.60
CA ASN A 317 -9.96 15.98 -30.71
C ASN A 317 -9.50 16.59 -32.05
N GLY A 318 -8.46 15.99 -32.65
CA GLY A 318 -7.71 16.59 -33.76
C GLY A 318 -8.55 16.99 -34.97
N ARG A 319 -9.65 16.28 -35.27
CA ARG A 319 -10.55 16.63 -36.39
C ARG A 319 -11.18 18.01 -36.22
N THR A 320 -11.58 18.37 -35.00
CA THR A 320 -12.23 19.69 -34.78
C THR A 320 -11.23 20.84 -34.80
N ILE A 321 -9.94 20.53 -34.60
CA ILE A 321 -8.84 21.49 -34.75
C ILE A 321 -8.47 21.65 -36.22
N ALA A 322 -8.36 20.55 -36.95
CA ALA A 322 -7.94 20.52 -38.35
C ALA A 322 -9.02 21.09 -39.30
N ASP A 323 -10.30 20.92 -38.96
CA ASP A 323 -11.41 21.38 -39.79
C ASP A 323 -12.50 22.03 -38.93
N THR A 324 -12.67 23.33 -39.13
CA THR A 324 -13.60 24.18 -38.38
C THR A 324 -15.07 23.79 -38.57
N THR A 325 -15.42 23.09 -39.66
CA THR A 325 -16.80 22.63 -39.91
C THR A 325 -17.28 21.63 -38.84
N TYR A 326 -16.36 20.93 -38.17
CA TYR A 326 -16.68 19.98 -37.08
C TYR A 326 -16.73 20.62 -35.69
N GLN A 327 -16.50 21.93 -35.55
CA GLN A 327 -16.46 22.60 -34.24
C GLN A 327 -17.83 22.80 -33.59
N ARG A 328 -18.92 22.70 -34.38
CA ARG A 328 -20.31 22.84 -33.90
C ARG A 328 -20.55 24.12 -33.08
N GLY A 329 -19.95 25.23 -33.51
CA GLY A 329 -20.11 26.54 -32.86
C GLY A 329 -19.20 26.80 -31.66
N PHE A 330 -18.37 25.84 -31.25
CA PHE A 330 -17.41 26.01 -30.15
C PHE A 330 -16.00 26.21 -30.69
N ALA A 331 -15.50 27.44 -30.62
CA ALA A 331 -14.15 27.77 -31.05
C ALA A 331 -13.11 26.90 -30.31
N ARG A 332 -12.14 26.39 -31.06
CA ARG A 332 -11.07 25.51 -30.58
C ARG A 332 -9.72 26.23 -30.56
N MET A 333 -8.79 25.70 -29.77
CA MET A 333 -7.39 26.12 -29.87
C MET A 333 -6.83 25.79 -31.25
N THR A 334 -5.83 26.56 -31.69
CA THR A 334 -5.01 26.24 -32.86
C THR A 334 -3.83 25.34 -32.48
N TRP A 335 -3.29 24.62 -33.46
CA TRP A 335 -2.04 23.85 -33.29
C TRP A 335 -0.88 24.70 -32.76
N SER A 336 -0.72 25.94 -33.24
CA SER A 336 0.31 26.86 -32.74
C SER A 336 0.15 27.20 -31.26
N GLN A 337 -1.10 27.41 -30.81
CA GLN A 337 -1.40 27.66 -29.40
C GLN A 337 -1.09 26.45 -28.53
N MET A 338 -1.47 25.25 -28.97
CA MET A 338 -1.18 24.01 -28.26
C MET A 338 0.33 23.71 -28.20
N LYS A 339 1.07 23.98 -29.28
CA LYS A 339 2.54 23.90 -29.24
C LYS A 339 3.12 24.84 -28.18
N LYS A 340 2.68 26.10 -28.12
CA LYS A 340 3.13 27.05 -27.09
C LYS A 340 2.81 26.57 -25.67
N MET A 341 1.67 25.93 -25.46
CA MET A 341 1.31 25.35 -24.16
C MET A 341 2.21 24.15 -23.82
N ALA A 342 2.46 23.27 -24.79
CA ALA A 342 3.37 22.13 -24.63
C ALA A 342 4.80 22.58 -24.30
N ASP A 343 5.32 23.59 -25.00
CA ASP A 343 6.63 24.19 -24.75
C ASP A 343 6.75 24.76 -23.32
N LYS A 344 5.62 25.16 -22.71
CA LYS A 344 5.56 25.62 -21.31
C LYS A 344 5.34 24.50 -20.30
N GLY A 345 5.22 23.25 -20.74
CA GLY A 345 5.05 22.07 -19.89
C GLY A 345 3.59 21.69 -19.58
N HIS A 346 2.61 22.25 -20.28
CA HIS A 346 1.26 21.69 -20.26
C HIS A 346 1.22 20.38 -21.04
N GLU A 347 0.39 19.44 -20.61
CA GLU A 347 0.19 18.21 -21.34
C GLU A 347 -0.87 18.41 -22.42
N ILE A 348 -0.50 18.20 -23.68
CA ILE A 348 -1.42 18.11 -24.81
C ILE A 348 -1.54 16.64 -25.18
N SER A 349 -2.74 16.08 -25.07
CA SER A 349 -2.94 14.63 -25.23
C SER A 349 -4.23 14.28 -25.95
N SER A 350 -4.41 13.00 -26.27
CA SER A 350 -5.39 12.53 -27.23
C SER A 350 -6.78 12.32 -26.62
N HIS A 351 -7.81 12.84 -27.29
CA HIS A 351 -9.23 12.61 -27.01
C HIS A 351 -9.95 11.94 -28.20
N GLY A 352 -9.22 11.17 -29.00
CA GLY A 352 -9.73 10.56 -30.23
C GLY A 352 -9.79 11.56 -31.39
N TRP A 353 -9.62 11.08 -32.62
CA TRP A 353 -9.60 11.95 -33.81
C TRP A 353 -10.93 12.67 -34.03
N ALA A 354 -12.02 11.91 -34.20
CA ALA A 354 -13.35 12.44 -34.51
C ALA A 354 -14.30 12.43 -33.32
N HIS A 355 -13.79 12.17 -32.10
CA HIS A 355 -14.56 12.12 -30.87
C HIS A 355 -15.71 11.08 -30.96
N ARG A 356 -15.42 9.90 -31.54
CA ARG A 356 -16.38 8.80 -31.66
C ARG A 356 -16.46 7.99 -30.37
N ASN A 357 -17.62 7.39 -30.11
CA ASN A 357 -17.74 6.41 -29.03
C ASN A 357 -16.91 5.17 -29.36
N VAL A 358 -15.78 5.02 -28.66
CA VAL A 358 -14.79 3.97 -28.95
C VAL A 358 -15.28 2.55 -28.69
N THR A 359 -16.32 2.36 -27.88
CA THR A 359 -16.86 1.01 -27.59
C THR A 359 -17.74 0.46 -28.71
N LYS A 360 -17.95 1.24 -29.78
CA LYS A 360 -18.78 0.87 -30.93
C LYS A 360 -17.97 0.74 -32.23
N LEU A 361 -16.64 0.80 -32.12
CA LEU A 361 -15.73 0.83 -33.27
C LEU A 361 -15.20 -0.55 -33.57
N SER A 362 -14.92 -0.83 -34.84
CA SER A 362 -14.05 -1.96 -35.20
C SER A 362 -12.62 -1.73 -34.68
N PRO A 363 -11.79 -2.77 -34.57
CA PRO A 363 -10.38 -2.60 -34.19
C PRO A 363 -9.61 -1.60 -35.07
N GLU A 364 -9.87 -1.57 -36.38
CA GLU A 364 -9.24 -0.67 -37.34
C GLU A 364 -9.70 0.77 -37.13
N GLU A 365 -11.00 0.97 -36.89
CA GLU A 365 -11.56 2.29 -36.59
C GLU A 365 -11.06 2.81 -35.25
N LEU A 366 -10.91 1.94 -34.25
CA LEU A 366 -10.36 2.27 -32.94
C LEU A 366 -8.88 2.68 -33.06
N HIS A 367 -8.09 1.91 -33.82
CA HIS A 367 -6.71 2.24 -34.13
C HIS A 367 -6.61 3.62 -34.79
N HIS A 368 -7.46 3.89 -35.79
CA HIS A 368 -7.52 5.20 -36.43
C HIS A 368 -7.91 6.31 -35.45
N GLU A 369 -8.94 6.14 -34.62
CA GLU A 369 -9.34 7.18 -33.65
C GLU A 369 -8.20 7.55 -32.69
N LEU A 370 -7.35 6.58 -32.30
CA LEU A 370 -6.27 6.81 -31.35
C LEU A 370 -4.98 7.28 -32.04
N GLU A 371 -4.40 6.45 -32.89
CA GLU A 371 -3.03 6.65 -33.41
C GLU A 371 -2.94 7.74 -34.47
N HIS A 372 -4.00 7.92 -35.28
CA HIS A 372 -4.05 9.05 -36.20
C HIS A 372 -4.05 10.37 -35.43
N ASN A 373 -4.85 10.46 -34.37
CA ASN A 373 -4.90 11.65 -33.53
C ASN A 373 -3.56 11.91 -32.83
N ASP A 374 -2.91 10.87 -32.31
CA ASP A 374 -1.58 10.99 -31.72
C ASP A 374 -0.54 11.52 -32.72
N THR A 375 -0.58 10.99 -33.94
CA THR A 375 0.32 11.38 -35.04
C THR A 375 0.13 12.85 -35.39
N VAL A 376 -1.12 13.30 -35.54
CA VAL A 376 -1.42 14.70 -35.87
C VAL A 376 -1.01 15.63 -34.72
N ILE A 377 -1.26 15.25 -33.46
CA ILE A 377 -0.79 16.04 -32.30
C ILE A 377 0.74 16.12 -32.31
N PHE A 378 1.44 15.00 -32.53
CA PHE A 378 2.90 14.98 -32.56
C PHE A 378 3.47 15.86 -33.67
N GLN A 379 2.95 15.75 -34.90
CA GLN A 379 3.40 16.56 -36.05
C GLN A 379 3.24 18.06 -35.82
N ASN A 380 2.20 18.46 -35.09
CA ASN A 380 1.88 19.87 -34.88
C ASN A 380 2.49 20.48 -33.62
N THR A 381 2.73 19.67 -32.59
CA THR A 381 3.22 20.14 -31.28
C THR A 381 4.64 19.72 -30.95
N GLY A 382 5.16 18.69 -31.62
CA GLY A 382 6.44 18.06 -31.32
C GLY A 382 6.40 17.11 -30.12
N VAL A 383 5.24 16.93 -29.45
CA VAL A 383 5.09 16.07 -28.28
C VAL A 383 4.16 14.91 -28.62
N PHE A 384 4.64 13.68 -28.44
CA PHE A 384 3.83 12.49 -28.71
C PHE A 384 2.91 12.19 -27.51
N PRO A 385 1.58 12.07 -27.71
CA PRO A 385 0.66 11.74 -26.62
C PRO A 385 0.97 10.37 -25.99
N ARG A 386 1.26 10.37 -24.69
CA ARG A 386 1.48 9.13 -23.92
C ARG A 386 0.30 8.78 -23.02
N THR A 387 -0.78 9.51 -23.11
CA THR A 387 -2.01 9.28 -22.33
C THR A 387 -3.22 9.37 -23.25
N PHE A 388 -4.37 8.91 -22.79
CA PHE A 388 -5.60 8.97 -23.57
C PHE A 388 -6.83 9.20 -22.70
N CYS A 389 -7.77 9.98 -23.21
CA CYS A 389 -9.07 10.19 -22.62
C CYS A 389 -10.17 9.74 -23.58
N TYR A 390 -11.14 8.99 -23.06
CA TYR A 390 -12.20 8.37 -23.84
C TYR A 390 -13.31 9.37 -24.18
N PRO A 391 -13.63 9.60 -25.46
CA PRO A 391 -14.77 10.42 -25.87
C PRO A 391 -16.07 10.01 -25.18
N GLY A 392 -16.78 10.98 -24.61
CA GLY A 392 -18.01 10.74 -23.84
C GLY A 392 -17.83 9.80 -22.64
N ASN A 393 -16.60 9.62 -22.16
CA ASN A 393 -16.20 8.65 -21.13
C ASN A 393 -16.55 7.19 -21.47
N ALA A 394 -16.84 6.88 -22.74
CA ALA A 394 -17.23 5.55 -23.19
C ALA A 394 -16.02 4.62 -23.24
N LYS A 395 -16.01 3.60 -22.39
CA LYS A 395 -14.92 2.62 -22.27
C LYS A 395 -15.44 1.28 -21.75
N ASN A 396 -14.76 0.21 -22.14
CA ASN A 396 -14.92 -1.16 -21.66
C ASN A 396 -13.52 -1.82 -21.54
N ASN A 397 -13.44 -3.04 -21.04
CA ASN A 397 -12.13 -3.68 -20.81
C ASN A 397 -11.29 -3.82 -22.08
N GLU A 398 -11.92 -4.11 -23.22
CA GLU A 398 -11.23 -4.28 -24.51
C GLU A 398 -10.64 -2.96 -25.02
N THR A 399 -11.44 -1.89 -25.01
CA THR A 399 -11.00 -0.55 -25.43
C THR A 399 -9.93 0.02 -24.50
N ILE A 400 -10.01 -0.28 -23.20
CA ILE A 400 -8.95 0.08 -22.23
C ILE A 400 -7.65 -0.65 -22.57
N ALA A 401 -7.71 -1.97 -22.70
CA ALA A 401 -6.54 -2.79 -23.02
C ALA A 401 -5.91 -2.37 -24.36
N PHE A 402 -6.71 -1.96 -25.34
CA PHE A 402 -6.21 -1.42 -26.60
C PHE A 402 -5.53 -0.06 -26.41
N ALA A 403 -6.20 0.89 -25.74
CA ALA A 403 -5.73 2.26 -25.57
C ALA A 403 -4.48 2.37 -24.68
N GLU A 404 -4.27 1.43 -23.76
CA GLU A 404 -3.11 1.39 -22.86
C GLU A 404 -1.83 0.87 -23.52
N LYS A 405 -1.92 0.24 -24.70
CA LYS A 405 -0.73 -0.20 -25.44
C LYS A 405 0.18 0.98 -25.76
N ASN A 406 1.46 0.87 -25.40
CA ASN A 406 2.47 1.91 -25.61
C ASN A 406 2.15 3.28 -24.98
N ARG A 407 1.32 3.30 -23.93
CA ARG A 407 0.96 4.49 -23.16
C ARG A 407 1.33 4.38 -21.69
N ILE A 408 1.48 5.54 -21.06
CA ILE A 408 1.68 5.69 -19.62
C ILE A 408 0.38 5.33 -18.88
N GLY A 409 -0.77 5.79 -19.38
CA GLY A 409 -2.07 5.45 -18.82
C GLY A 409 -3.23 6.14 -19.53
N THR A 410 -4.44 5.75 -19.19
CA THR A 410 -5.67 6.33 -19.73
C THR A 410 -6.59 6.82 -18.62
N ARG A 411 -7.44 7.83 -18.89
CA ARG A 411 -8.32 8.42 -17.87
C ARG A 411 -9.49 7.50 -17.56
N THR A 412 -9.27 6.56 -16.64
CA THR A 412 -10.29 5.60 -16.17
C THR A 412 -11.06 6.10 -14.95
N LEU A 413 -10.48 7.03 -14.19
CA LEU A 413 -11.06 7.66 -13.01
C LEU A 413 -11.09 9.19 -13.19
N GLN A 414 -12.19 9.83 -12.77
CA GLN A 414 -12.33 11.29 -12.77
C GLN A 414 -13.51 11.72 -11.88
N PHE A 415 -13.59 13.02 -11.59
CA PHE A 415 -14.80 13.67 -11.12
C PHE A 415 -15.04 14.98 -11.89
N SER A 416 -16.31 15.29 -12.18
CA SER A 416 -16.66 16.54 -12.86
C SER A 416 -16.42 17.73 -11.93
N VAL A 417 -15.81 18.78 -12.49
CA VAL A 417 -15.71 20.13 -11.94
C VAL A 417 -16.35 21.12 -12.91
N GLY A 418 -17.57 20.85 -13.39
CA GLY A 418 -18.27 21.68 -14.37
C GLY A 418 -19.45 22.48 -13.81
N GLY A 419 -20.50 22.67 -14.61
CA GLY A 419 -21.65 23.54 -14.34
C GLY A 419 -22.48 23.20 -13.11
N LYS A 420 -22.32 22.00 -12.55
CA LYS A 420 -22.96 21.59 -11.29
C LYS A 420 -22.08 21.81 -10.05
N SER A 421 -20.90 22.40 -10.22
CA SER A 421 -19.95 22.65 -9.13
C SER A 421 -20.37 23.86 -8.32
N THR A 422 -20.23 23.76 -7.00
CA THR A 422 -20.35 24.88 -6.07
C THR A 422 -19.07 24.96 -5.24
N ARG A 423 -18.83 26.09 -4.58
CA ARG A 423 -17.66 26.23 -3.68
C ARG A 423 -17.66 25.14 -2.61
N GLU A 424 -18.81 24.87 -2.02
CA GLU A 424 -18.97 23.91 -0.93
C GLU A 424 -18.70 22.47 -1.38
N ASN A 425 -19.16 22.10 -2.59
CA ASN A 425 -18.94 20.74 -3.08
C ASN A 425 -17.48 20.50 -3.49
N LEU A 426 -16.81 21.49 -4.08
CA LEU A 426 -15.40 21.41 -4.42
C LEU A 426 -14.52 21.39 -3.15
N ASP A 427 -14.90 22.15 -2.14
CA ASP A 427 -14.26 22.13 -0.82
C ASP A 427 -14.36 20.77 -0.14
N ARG A 428 -15.55 20.15 -0.18
CA ARG A 428 -15.75 18.80 0.35
C ARG A 428 -14.88 17.79 -0.40
N ARG A 429 -14.86 17.85 -1.74
CA ARG A 429 -14.01 16.97 -2.54
C ARG A 429 -12.52 17.14 -2.23
N LEU A 430 -12.07 18.37 -1.99
CA LEU A 430 -10.69 18.66 -1.62
C LEU A 430 -10.35 18.08 -0.23
N ALA A 431 -11.26 18.21 0.73
CA ALA A 431 -11.13 17.61 2.05
C ALA A 431 -11.09 16.08 1.98
N ASP A 432 -12.00 15.47 1.21
CA ASP A 432 -12.05 14.03 0.98
C ASP A 432 -10.76 13.52 0.33
N LEU A 433 -10.25 14.25 -0.66
CA LEU A 433 -9.00 13.90 -1.33
C LEU A 433 -7.81 13.91 -0.36
N LEU A 434 -7.72 14.94 0.49
CA LEU A 434 -6.70 15.05 1.53
C LEU A 434 -6.84 13.95 2.59
N GLY A 435 -8.07 13.61 3.00
CA GLY A 435 -8.36 12.55 3.96
C GLY A 435 -8.00 11.16 3.42
N ASN A 436 -8.38 10.89 2.16
CA ASN A 436 -8.14 9.62 1.48
C ASN A 436 -6.72 9.50 0.89
N LYS A 437 -5.94 10.59 0.90
CA LYS A 437 -4.58 10.65 0.34
C LYS A 437 -4.55 10.19 -1.13
N GLY A 438 -5.60 10.50 -1.87
CA GLY A 438 -5.85 9.97 -3.22
C GLY A 438 -5.19 10.76 -4.35
N TRP A 439 -5.49 10.37 -5.58
CA TRP A 439 -5.22 11.17 -6.77
C TRP A 439 -6.56 11.63 -7.35
N GLY A 440 -6.76 12.95 -7.37
CA GLY A 440 -7.95 13.56 -7.93
C GLY A 440 -7.74 13.95 -9.38
N VAL A 441 -8.50 13.37 -10.30
CA VAL A 441 -8.50 13.78 -11.71
C VAL A 441 -9.77 14.57 -12.00
N THR A 442 -9.63 15.87 -12.25
CA THR A 442 -10.79 16.70 -12.57
C THR A 442 -11.15 16.54 -14.04
N MET A 443 -12.44 16.59 -14.36
CA MET A 443 -12.93 16.70 -15.72
C MET A 443 -13.80 17.94 -15.83
N THR A 444 -13.48 18.81 -16.78
CA THR A 444 -14.35 19.88 -17.25
C THR A 444 -14.08 20.09 -18.74
N HIS A 445 -15.01 20.73 -19.45
CA HIS A 445 -14.77 21.13 -20.85
C HIS A 445 -14.59 22.64 -20.86
N GLY A 446 -15.67 23.36 -20.56
CA GLY A 446 -15.70 24.82 -20.53
C GLY A 446 -15.46 25.45 -19.16
N ILE A 447 -14.92 26.66 -19.16
CA ILE A 447 -15.01 27.59 -18.04
C ILE A 447 -16.13 28.58 -18.25
N THR A 448 -16.17 29.25 -19.42
CA THR A 448 -17.17 30.30 -19.72
C THR A 448 -18.20 29.87 -20.76
N TYR A 449 -17.87 28.90 -21.61
CA TYR A 449 -18.76 28.38 -22.65
C TYR A 449 -18.45 26.91 -22.95
N GLY A 450 -19.30 26.24 -23.74
CA GLY A 450 -19.10 24.83 -24.09
C GLY A 450 -19.88 23.89 -23.18
N TYR A 451 -19.66 22.59 -23.34
CA TYR A 451 -20.37 21.60 -22.54
C TYR A 451 -19.96 21.65 -21.07
N ASP A 452 -20.91 21.49 -20.14
CA ASP A 452 -20.68 21.45 -18.69
C ASP A 452 -19.85 22.64 -18.15
N HIS A 453 -19.92 23.82 -18.78
CA HIS A 453 -19.21 25.01 -18.30
C HIS A 453 -19.75 25.48 -16.96
N PHE A 454 -18.93 26.19 -16.19
CA PHE A 454 -19.35 26.72 -14.88
C PHE A 454 -20.48 27.74 -15.03
N SER A 455 -21.46 27.71 -14.11
CA SER A 455 -22.47 28.77 -14.00
C SER A 455 -21.84 30.12 -13.61
N ASP A 456 -20.75 30.07 -12.84
CA ASP A 456 -19.88 31.19 -12.53
C ASP A 456 -18.40 30.73 -12.60
N ALA A 457 -17.64 31.30 -13.53
CA ALA A 457 -16.22 31.01 -13.71
C ALA A 457 -15.39 31.31 -12.44
N GLY A 458 -15.84 32.23 -11.58
CA GLY A 458 -15.22 32.54 -10.30
C GLY A 458 -15.04 31.33 -9.39
N ILE A 459 -15.97 30.37 -9.44
CA ILE A 459 -15.92 29.12 -8.68
C ILE A 459 -14.65 28.34 -9.02
N PHE A 460 -14.31 28.23 -10.30
CA PHE A 460 -13.10 27.53 -10.73
C PHE A 460 -11.83 28.27 -10.30
N TRP A 461 -11.78 29.59 -10.50
CA TRP A 461 -10.61 30.38 -10.19
C TRP A 461 -10.30 30.41 -8.69
N GLU A 462 -11.32 30.48 -7.85
CA GLU A 462 -11.17 30.38 -6.41
C GLU A 462 -10.75 28.98 -5.97
N TYR A 463 -11.27 27.93 -6.62
CA TYR A 463 -10.84 26.57 -6.35
C TYR A 463 -9.34 26.37 -6.63
N LEU A 464 -8.84 26.86 -7.77
CA LEU A 464 -7.41 26.83 -8.09
C LEU A 464 -6.57 27.58 -7.04
N LYS A 465 -7.00 28.78 -6.63
CA LYS A 465 -6.32 29.56 -5.59
C LYS A 465 -6.30 28.80 -4.25
N LYS A 466 -7.39 28.13 -3.88
CA LYS A 466 -7.47 27.33 -2.67
C LYS A 466 -6.57 26.10 -2.70
N VAL A 467 -6.48 25.42 -3.84
CA VAL A 467 -5.52 24.31 -3.99
C VAL A 467 -4.09 24.83 -3.85
N LYS A 468 -3.78 26.03 -4.37
CA LYS A 468 -2.47 26.66 -4.22
C LYS A 468 -2.09 26.94 -2.77
N THR A 469 -3.02 27.35 -1.90
CA THR A 469 -2.70 27.55 -0.47
C THR A 469 -2.34 26.25 0.25
N LEU A 470 -2.57 25.09 -0.37
CA LEU A 470 -2.26 23.76 0.14
C LEU A 470 -1.09 23.09 -0.60
N GLU A 471 -0.26 23.87 -1.31
CA GLU A 471 0.84 23.33 -2.11
C GLU A 471 1.85 22.51 -1.30
N ASP A 472 1.99 22.75 0.00
CA ASP A 472 2.81 21.93 0.88
C ASP A 472 2.27 20.50 1.07
N ARG A 473 0.98 20.30 0.83
CA ARG A 473 0.28 19.03 1.04
C ARG A 473 -0.20 18.37 -0.25
N ILE A 474 -0.40 19.15 -1.32
CA ILE A 474 -0.99 18.67 -2.58
C ILE A 474 0.03 18.82 -3.70
N TRP A 475 0.29 17.73 -4.41
CA TRP A 475 1.00 17.79 -5.68
C TRP A 475 0.01 18.09 -6.80
N VAL A 476 0.14 19.27 -7.43
CA VAL A 476 -0.57 19.56 -8.68
C VAL A 476 0.35 19.22 -9.85
N GLY A 477 -0.03 18.21 -10.64
CA GLY A 477 0.75 17.73 -11.78
C GLY A 477 -0.17 17.39 -12.96
N THR A 478 0.40 17.34 -14.16
CA THR A 478 -0.32 16.86 -15.35
C THR A 478 -0.73 15.39 -15.14
N PHE A 479 -1.76 14.95 -15.86
CA PHE A 479 -2.21 13.56 -15.82
C PHE A 479 -1.07 12.60 -16.15
N ARG A 480 -0.25 12.90 -17.17
CA ARG A 480 0.92 12.08 -17.54
C ARG A 480 1.94 11.97 -16.42
N GLU A 481 2.31 13.07 -15.78
CA GLU A 481 3.29 13.06 -14.67
C GLU A 481 2.78 12.22 -13.49
N VAL A 482 1.54 12.46 -13.04
CA VAL A 482 1.01 11.74 -11.87
C VAL A 482 0.75 10.27 -12.20
N ALA A 483 0.25 9.95 -13.40
CA ALA A 483 0.05 8.58 -13.85
C ALA A 483 1.37 7.80 -13.93
N ALA A 484 2.41 8.39 -14.55
CA ALA A 484 3.72 7.78 -14.65
C ALA A 484 4.33 7.56 -13.27
N TYR A 485 4.40 8.62 -12.44
CA TYR A 485 4.98 8.54 -11.10
C TYR A 485 4.30 7.46 -10.25
N VAL A 486 2.96 7.42 -10.21
CA VAL A 486 2.23 6.43 -9.40
C VAL A 486 2.47 5.02 -9.91
N LYS A 487 2.57 4.82 -11.22
CA LYS A 487 2.86 3.50 -11.82
C LYS A 487 4.30 3.07 -11.53
N GLU A 488 5.26 3.97 -11.67
CA GLU A 488 6.67 3.76 -11.35
C GLU A 488 6.89 3.49 -9.85
N GLN A 489 6.26 4.27 -8.98
CA GLN A 489 6.33 4.12 -7.53
C GLN A 489 5.78 2.78 -7.05
N LYS A 490 4.70 2.28 -7.67
CA LYS A 490 4.13 0.97 -7.32
C LYS A 490 4.95 -0.20 -7.85
N ALA A 491 5.63 -0.01 -8.97
CA ALA A 491 6.39 -1.08 -9.64
C ALA A 491 7.86 -1.13 -9.18
N VAL A 492 8.41 -0.05 -8.60
CA VAL A 492 9.80 -0.03 -8.16
C VAL A 492 10.00 -0.92 -6.94
N THR A 493 11.05 -1.74 -6.98
CA THR A 493 11.58 -2.46 -5.83
C THR A 493 12.91 -1.85 -5.43
N CYS A 494 13.23 -1.85 -4.14
CA CYS A 494 14.45 -1.23 -3.62
C CYS A 494 15.13 -2.19 -2.64
N ASP A 495 16.34 -2.63 -2.97
CA ASP A 495 17.17 -3.34 -2.00
C ASP A 495 17.91 -2.33 -1.15
N VAL A 496 17.71 -2.41 0.17
CA VAL A 496 18.35 -1.51 1.13
C VAL A 496 19.38 -2.29 1.93
N ALA A 497 20.62 -1.81 1.96
CA ALA A 497 21.71 -2.42 2.72
C ALA A 497 22.42 -1.37 3.58
N LYS A 498 22.66 -1.69 4.85
CA LYS A 498 23.39 -0.82 5.79
C LYS A 498 24.85 -0.65 5.37
N THR A 499 25.42 0.52 5.63
CA THR A 499 26.84 0.82 5.46
C THR A 499 27.39 1.47 6.72
N ASP A 500 28.72 1.58 6.86
CA ASP A 500 29.36 2.19 8.03
C ASP A 500 28.93 3.65 8.27
N LYS A 501 28.57 4.36 7.18
CA LYS A 501 28.21 5.78 7.18
C LYS A 501 26.71 6.04 7.02
N GLY A 502 25.91 4.99 6.86
CA GLY A 502 24.47 5.11 6.58
C GLY A 502 23.92 3.85 5.94
N PHE A 503 23.50 3.96 4.68
CA PHE A 503 22.96 2.85 3.92
C PHE A 503 23.11 3.06 2.42
N SER A 504 22.82 2.04 1.65
CA SER A 504 22.69 2.09 0.20
C SER A 504 21.36 1.54 -0.25
N VAL A 505 20.90 2.01 -1.40
CA VAL A 505 19.65 1.58 -2.04
C VAL A 505 19.94 1.21 -3.48
N VAL A 506 19.49 0.05 -3.94
CA VAL A 506 19.54 -0.34 -5.35
C VAL A 506 18.10 -0.41 -5.88
N PRO A 507 17.63 0.60 -6.63
CA PRO A 507 16.30 0.55 -7.23
C PRO A 507 16.29 -0.40 -8.43
N ARG A 508 15.16 -1.07 -8.64
CA ARG A 508 14.86 -1.86 -9.84
C ARG A 508 13.43 -1.60 -10.26
N LEU A 509 13.25 -1.23 -11.52
CA LEU A 509 11.95 -0.94 -12.10
C LEU A 509 11.73 -1.79 -13.36
N ALA A 510 10.73 -2.67 -13.32
CA ALA A 510 10.36 -3.55 -14.42
C ALA A 510 9.31 -2.91 -15.35
N LEU A 511 9.55 -1.67 -15.77
CA LEU A 511 8.71 -0.96 -16.74
C LEU A 511 9.53 -0.57 -17.97
N ASP A 512 8.86 -0.24 -19.08
CA ASP A 512 9.52 0.26 -20.28
C ASP A 512 10.16 1.63 -20.02
N LYS A 513 11.49 1.66 -20.00
CA LYS A 513 12.32 2.85 -19.78
C LYS A 513 12.14 3.96 -20.83
N ASN A 514 11.51 3.66 -21.98
CA ASN A 514 11.20 4.67 -23.00
C ASN A 514 9.86 5.39 -22.73
N LEU A 515 9.02 4.81 -21.88
CA LEU A 515 7.71 5.36 -21.50
C LEU A 515 7.72 5.94 -20.09
N PHE A 516 8.36 5.24 -19.17
CA PHE A 516 8.44 5.56 -17.75
C PHE A 516 9.81 6.13 -17.43
N THR A 517 9.83 7.35 -16.90
CA THR A 517 11.05 8.16 -16.74
C THR A 517 10.95 9.12 -15.55
N GLU A 518 9.90 9.04 -14.74
CA GLU A 518 9.71 9.99 -13.64
C GLU A 518 10.73 9.73 -12.53
N PRO A 519 11.47 10.76 -12.10
CA PRO A 519 12.22 10.67 -10.86
C PRO A 519 11.27 10.40 -9.69
N LEU A 520 11.63 9.42 -8.86
CA LEU A 520 10.85 9.08 -7.67
C LEU A 520 11.42 9.79 -6.45
N THR A 521 10.55 10.26 -5.55
CA THR A 521 10.99 10.89 -4.31
C THR A 521 11.25 9.83 -3.25
N ALA A 522 12.48 9.74 -2.77
CA ALA A 522 12.85 9.00 -1.58
C ALA A 522 12.60 9.83 -0.31
N VAL A 523 12.19 9.15 0.76
CA VAL A 523 12.02 9.71 2.10
C VAL A 523 12.90 8.97 3.08
N ILE A 524 13.67 9.70 3.88
CA ILE A 524 14.42 9.20 5.03
C ILE A 524 13.69 9.68 6.28
N GLY A 525 12.83 8.86 6.87
CA GLY A 525 12.05 9.16 8.06
C GLY A 525 12.89 9.08 9.33
N ARG A 526 13.46 10.21 9.78
CA ARG A 526 14.21 10.31 11.03
C ARG A 526 14.18 11.75 11.56
N LYS A 527 13.85 11.90 12.84
CA LYS A 527 13.91 13.19 13.54
C LYS A 527 15.37 13.61 13.77
N GLY A 528 15.63 14.92 13.70
CA GLY A 528 16.93 15.50 14.06
C GLY A 528 18.04 15.24 13.03
N ILE A 529 17.68 14.92 11.77
CA ILE A 529 18.66 14.87 10.68
C ILE A 529 19.27 16.27 10.52
N LYS A 530 20.57 16.41 10.80
CA LYS A 530 21.30 17.67 10.56
C LYS A 530 21.90 17.73 9.15
N LYS A 531 22.39 16.59 8.65
CA LYS A 531 23.07 16.54 7.35
C LYS A 531 23.02 15.13 6.75
N VAL A 532 22.69 15.06 5.46
CA VAL A 532 22.72 13.83 4.65
C VAL A 532 23.42 14.14 3.33
N ALA A 533 24.30 13.24 2.90
CA ALA A 533 24.85 13.27 1.54
C ALA A 533 24.31 12.08 0.76
N VAL A 534 23.79 12.33 -0.44
CA VAL A 534 23.22 11.29 -1.31
C VAL A 534 23.89 11.36 -2.67
N ARG A 535 24.29 10.20 -3.20
CA ARG A 535 24.81 10.01 -4.55
C ARG A 535 24.10 8.87 -5.24
N GLN A 536 23.86 8.97 -6.53
CA GLN A 536 23.42 7.87 -7.37
C GLN A 536 24.44 7.69 -8.49
N GLY A 537 25.17 6.57 -8.45
CA GLY A 537 26.41 6.42 -9.21
C GLY A 537 27.36 7.60 -8.95
N LYS A 538 27.78 8.31 -10.00
CA LYS A 538 28.69 9.47 -9.89
C LYS A 538 27.97 10.78 -9.54
N LYS A 539 26.64 10.85 -9.69
CA LYS A 539 25.85 12.08 -9.54
C LYS A 539 25.51 12.33 -8.08
N LYS A 540 25.79 13.54 -7.58
CA LYS A 540 25.31 13.99 -6.27
C LYS A 540 23.86 14.44 -6.38
N LEU A 541 22.99 13.95 -5.50
CA LEU A 541 21.57 14.31 -5.47
C LEU A 541 21.32 15.47 -4.50
N LYS A 542 20.34 16.32 -4.83
CA LYS A 542 19.88 17.40 -3.94
C LYS A 542 19.01 16.80 -2.85
N VAL A 543 19.30 17.15 -1.60
CA VAL A 543 18.54 16.69 -0.43
C VAL A 543 17.83 17.87 0.21
N ARG A 544 16.53 17.73 0.49
CA ARG A 544 15.75 18.66 1.30
C ARG A 544 15.55 18.06 2.69
N ILE A 545 16.09 18.73 3.71
CA ILE A 545 15.96 18.32 5.11
C ILE A 545 14.76 19.06 5.73
N LEU A 546 13.89 18.31 6.38
CA LEU A 546 12.71 18.77 7.11
C LEU A 546 12.82 18.32 8.58
N GLN A 547 11.92 18.80 9.44
CA GLN A 547 11.99 18.57 10.89
C GLN A 547 12.05 17.08 11.29
N ASP A 548 11.34 16.23 10.55
CA ASP A 548 11.14 14.80 10.84
C ASP A 548 11.65 13.86 9.75
N LYS A 549 12.15 14.39 8.63
CA LYS A 549 12.56 13.61 7.46
C LYS A 549 13.54 14.33 6.55
N ALA A 550 14.21 13.59 5.67
CA ALA A 550 14.92 14.13 4.52
C ALA A 550 14.37 13.55 3.21
N LEU A 551 14.36 14.35 2.15
CA LEU A 551 13.80 14.01 0.85
C LEU A 551 14.84 14.20 -0.24
N PHE A 552 14.87 13.30 -1.23
CA PHE A 552 15.65 13.46 -2.46
C PHE A 552 14.99 12.70 -3.60
N ASP A 553 15.10 13.21 -4.82
CA ASP A 553 14.61 12.51 -6.01
C ASP A 553 15.71 11.65 -6.63
N PHE A 554 15.37 10.43 -7.05
CA PHE A 554 16.29 9.49 -7.67
C PHE A 554 15.72 8.92 -8.97
N ASP A 555 16.60 8.47 -9.85
CA ASP A 555 16.23 7.77 -11.08
C ASP A 555 15.93 6.30 -10.76
N PRO A 556 14.71 5.78 -11.00
CA PRO A 556 14.36 4.40 -10.69
C PRO A 556 15.04 3.37 -11.62
N PHE A 557 15.54 3.78 -12.79
CA PHE A 557 16.40 2.97 -13.66
C PHE A 557 17.89 3.17 -13.37
N GLY A 558 18.23 4.13 -12.51
CA GLY A 558 19.59 4.46 -12.15
C GLY A 558 20.26 3.37 -11.30
N GLY A 559 21.58 3.45 -11.20
CA GLY A 559 22.35 2.53 -10.38
C GLY A 559 22.19 2.75 -8.87
N LYS A 560 23.08 2.10 -8.11
CA LYS A 560 23.16 2.19 -6.65
C LYS A 560 23.15 3.64 -6.15
N ILE A 561 22.36 3.87 -5.12
CA ILE A 561 22.25 5.11 -4.36
C ILE A 561 23.01 4.91 -3.05
N ASP A 562 24.01 5.73 -2.79
CA ASP A 562 24.74 5.76 -1.51
C ASP A 562 24.23 6.92 -0.67
N VAL A 563 23.81 6.62 0.57
CA VAL A 563 23.29 7.59 1.53
C VAL A 563 24.16 7.61 2.78
N GLU A 564 24.80 8.75 3.03
CA GLU A 564 25.59 9.01 4.23
C GLU A 564 24.84 9.93 5.18
N VAL A 565 24.58 9.47 6.40
CA VAL A 565 23.91 10.25 7.46
C VAL A 565 24.96 10.77 8.43
N ILE A 566 25.17 12.09 8.44
CA ILE A 566 26.25 12.71 9.22
C ILE A 566 25.66 13.22 10.53
N ASN A 567 25.82 12.42 11.60
CA ASN A 567 25.49 12.84 12.96
C ASN A 567 26.71 13.56 13.55
N LYS A 568 26.64 14.89 13.68
CA LYS A 568 27.55 15.66 14.53
C LYS A 568 26.83 16.09 15.80
#